data_AF-A0A318E8Z5-F1
#
_entry.id   AF-A0A318E8Z5-F1
#
_cell.length_a   1.000
_cell.length_b   1.000
_cell.length_c   1.000
_cell.angle_alpha   90.00
_cell.angle_beta   90.00
_cell.angle_gamma   90.00
#
_symmetry.space_group_name_H-M   'P 1'
#
loop_
_entity.id
_entity.type
_entity.pdbx_description
1 polymer ?
#
loop_
_entity_poly.entity_id
_entity_poly.type
_entity_poly.pdbx_seq_one_letter_code
_entity_poly.pdbx_strand_id
1 'polypeptide(L)'
;MRDVAPEPPAPCKARAVGFIRLPPAAIVRVREGGVLEVARHAALAAVARTSELLPYCDTAAVLSADLHTNIFDEGVDLVADVEGPSGAGVDAKALTAVAVAALSLHDLLKTHATSGPPIRIGGIRLSG
;
A
#
# COMPACT_ATOMS: atom_id res chain seq x y z
N MET A 1 11.05 48.07 -1.24
CA MET A 1 10.34 46.80 -1.53
C MET A 1 11.29 45.67 -1.19
N ARG A 2 11.00 44.80 -0.20
CA ARG A 2 11.84 43.60 0.01
C ARG A 2 11.44 42.59 -1.05
N ASP A 3 12.43 42.06 -1.75
CA ASP A 3 12.26 40.95 -2.66
C ASP A 3 12.15 39.68 -1.80
N VAL A 4 10.93 39.15 -1.66
CA VAL A 4 10.68 37.84 -1.06
C VAL A 4 10.50 36.89 -2.22
N ALA A 5 11.48 36.01 -2.43
CA ALA A 5 11.32 34.91 -3.36
C ALA A 5 10.13 34.04 -2.92
N PRO A 6 9.27 33.58 -3.85
CA PRO A 6 8.16 32.71 -3.49
C PRO A 6 8.68 31.40 -2.88
N GLU A 7 8.02 30.95 -1.81
CA GLU A 7 8.32 29.65 -1.19
C GLU A 7 8.02 28.53 -2.19
N PRO A 8 8.88 27.48 -2.28
CA PRO A 8 8.60 26.36 -3.16
C PRO A 8 7.28 25.69 -2.81
N PRO A 9 6.53 25.19 -3.82
CA PRO A 9 5.24 24.56 -3.57
C PRO A 9 5.40 23.28 -2.74
N ALA A 10 4.50 23.07 -1.79
CA ALA A 10 4.54 21.94 -0.87
C ALA A 10 4.31 20.59 -1.60
N PRO A 11 4.97 19.51 -1.16
CA PRO A 11 4.74 18.18 -1.72
C PRO A 11 3.35 17.66 -1.34
N CYS A 12 2.74 16.89 -2.24
CA CYS A 12 1.50 16.17 -1.96
C CYS A 12 1.82 14.89 -1.19
N LYS A 13 1.04 14.58 -0.15
CA LYS A 13 1.20 13.39 0.70
C LYS A 13 -0.12 12.67 0.86
N ALA A 14 -0.09 11.35 0.78
CA ALA A 14 -1.22 10.50 1.09
C ALA A 14 -0.77 9.32 1.93
N ARG A 15 -1.61 8.95 2.90
CA ARG A 15 -1.50 7.70 3.62
C ARG A 15 -2.77 6.89 3.40
N ALA A 16 -2.61 5.61 3.09
CA ALA A 16 -3.72 4.66 2.98
C ALA A 16 -3.48 3.49 3.93
N VAL A 17 -4.57 2.90 4.41
CA VAL A 17 -4.55 1.75 5.31
C VAL A 17 -5.46 0.66 4.78
N GLY A 18 -5.17 -0.59 5.14
CA GLY A 18 -6.02 -1.74 4.87
C GLY A 18 -5.64 -2.91 5.76
N PHE A 19 -6.50 -3.93 5.79
CA PHE A 19 -6.26 -5.14 6.57
C PHE A 19 -6.55 -6.38 5.74
N ILE A 20 -5.65 -7.37 5.82
CA ILE A 20 -5.89 -8.71 5.27
C ILE A 20 -6.09 -9.70 6.41
N ARG A 21 -7.31 -10.27 6.49
CA ARG A 21 -7.65 -11.35 7.42
C ARG A 21 -7.08 -12.66 6.89
N LEU A 22 -6.41 -13.40 7.76
CA LEU A 22 -5.73 -14.64 7.41
C LEU A 22 -6.08 -15.75 8.42
N PRO A 23 -6.20 -17.02 7.99
CA PRO A 23 -6.31 -18.14 8.92
C PRO A 23 -4.98 -18.37 9.66
N PRO A 24 -4.99 -19.04 10.83
CA PRO A 24 -3.79 -19.24 11.65
C PRO A 24 -2.62 -19.89 10.89
N ALA A 25 -2.90 -20.85 10.01
CA ALA A 25 -1.88 -21.52 9.21
C ALA A 25 -1.15 -20.57 8.25
N ALA A 26 -1.85 -19.56 7.72
CA ALA A 26 -1.22 -18.52 6.89
C ALA A 26 -0.41 -17.52 7.73
N ILE A 27 -0.84 -17.21 8.96
CA ILE A 27 -0.09 -16.33 9.87
C ILE A 27 1.26 -16.92 10.26
N VAL A 28 1.36 -18.24 10.44
CA VAL A 28 2.66 -18.93 10.64
C VAL A 28 3.63 -18.56 9.51
N ARG A 29 3.17 -18.62 8.26
CA ARG A 29 3.99 -18.31 7.08
C ARG A 29 4.34 -16.84 6.97
N VAL A 30 3.47 -15.94 7.43
CA VAL A 30 3.81 -14.51 7.53
C VAL A 30 4.95 -14.27 8.51
N ARG A 31 4.91 -14.93 9.68
CA ARG A 31 5.93 -14.80 10.73
C ARG A 31 7.29 -15.43 10.37
N GLU A 32 7.31 -16.40 9.47
CA GLU A 32 8.55 -16.95 8.89
C GLU A 32 9.31 -15.92 8.02
N GLY A 33 8.67 -14.81 7.66
CA GLY A 33 9.28 -13.73 6.90
C GLY A 33 9.25 -13.96 5.37
N GLY A 34 9.85 -13.04 4.62
CA GLY A 34 9.94 -13.10 3.16
C GLY A 34 8.66 -12.66 2.43
N VAL A 35 7.48 -13.14 2.83
CA VAL A 35 6.22 -12.77 2.15
C VAL A 35 5.88 -11.28 2.29
N LEU A 36 6.25 -10.65 3.40
CA LEU A 36 6.06 -9.21 3.62
C LEU A 36 6.98 -8.35 2.73
N GLU A 37 8.18 -8.83 2.44
CA GLU A 37 9.10 -8.14 1.51
C GLU A 37 8.60 -8.20 0.07
N VAL A 38 8.04 -9.36 -0.34
CA VAL A 38 7.38 -9.48 -1.65
C VAL A 38 6.17 -8.56 -1.74
N ALA A 39 5.36 -8.48 -0.68
CA ALA A 39 4.22 -7.58 -0.62
C ALA A 39 4.63 -6.10 -0.68
N ARG A 40 5.71 -5.71 0.01
CA ARG A 40 6.31 -4.37 -0.09
C ARG A 40 6.75 -4.06 -1.51
N HIS A 41 7.49 -4.97 -2.16
CA HIS A 41 7.92 -4.79 -3.53
C HIS A 41 6.73 -4.63 -4.50
N ALA A 42 5.69 -5.45 -4.34
CA ALA A 42 4.47 -5.37 -5.13
C ALA A 42 3.76 -4.02 -4.94
N ALA A 43 3.71 -3.50 -3.70
CA ALA A 43 3.12 -2.19 -3.39
C ALA A 43 3.87 -1.05 -4.09
N LEU A 44 5.21 -1.04 -4.00
CA LEU A 44 6.04 -0.02 -4.64
C LEU A 44 5.95 -0.05 -6.17
N ALA A 45 5.92 -1.24 -6.76
CA ALA A 45 5.69 -1.42 -8.18
C ALA A 45 4.30 -0.90 -8.60
N ALA A 46 3.27 -1.11 -7.77
CA ALA A 46 1.91 -0.65 -8.03
C ALA A 46 1.78 0.89 -7.99
N VAL A 47 2.50 1.55 -7.08
CA VAL A 47 2.55 3.03 -7.00
C VAL A 47 3.02 3.63 -8.32
N ALA A 48 4.10 3.10 -8.89
CA ALA A 48 4.65 3.58 -10.17
C ALA A 48 3.70 3.33 -11.36
N ARG A 49 2.88 2.28 -11.28
CA ARG A 49 1.99 1.82 -12.37
C ARG A 49 0.52 2.18 -12.16
N THR A 50 0.21 3.02 -11.18
CA THR A 50 -1.18 3.36 -10.84
C THR A 50 -1.93 3.98 -12.03
N SER A 51 -1.27 4.79 -12.85
CA SER A 51 -1.86 5.38 -14.07
C SER A 51 -2.10 4.38 -15.19
N GLU A 52 -1.48 3.20 -15.17
CA GLU A 52 -1.79 2.09 -16.08
C GLU A 52 -3.10 1.38 -15.66
N LEU A 53 -3.47 1.49 -14.38
CA LEU A 53 -4.64 0.82 -13.79
C LEU A 53 -5.87 1.74 -13.70
N LEU A 54 -5.66 3.03 -13.40
CA LEU A 54 -6.71 4.01 -13.16
C LEU A 54 -6.69 5.10 -14.25
N PRO A 55 -7.67 5.11 -15.18
CA PRO A 55 -7.64 5.98 -16.37
C PRO A 55 -7.56 7.49 -16.10
N TYR A 56 -8.01 7.92 -14.92
CA TYR A 56 -8.04 9.34 -14.53
C TYR A 56 -6.95 9.72 -13.52
N CYS A 57 -6.03 8.80 -13.20
CA CYS A 57 -4.88 9.11 -12.35
C CYS A 57 -3.81 9.80 -13.18
N ASP A 58 -3.20 10.86 -12.66
CA ASP A 58 -2.07 11.51 -13.32
C ASP A 58 -0.82 10.61 -13.37
N THR A 59 0.07 10.97 -14.28
CA THR A 59 1.35 10.29 -14.51
C THR A 59 2.50 10.92 -13.73
N ALA A 60 2.22 11.75 -12.72
CA ALA A 60 3.27 12.41 -11.96
C ALA A 60 4.17 11.39 -11.25
N ALA A 61 5.46 11.70 -11.25
CA ALA A 61 6.47 10.90 -10.56
C ALA A 61 6.20 10.87 -9.05
N VAL A 62 6.65 9.81 -8.40
CA VAL A 62 6.60 9.66 -6.94
C VAL A 62 7.97 10.04 -6.37
N LEU A 63 7.96 10.86 -5.32
CA LEU A 63 9.18 11.27 -4.62
C LEU A 63 9.60 10.19 -3.61
N SER A 64 8.64 9.64 -2.88
CA SER A 64 8.86 8.48 -2.00
C SER A 64 7.59 7.68 -1.85
N ALA A 65 7.73 6.36 -1.69
CA ALA A 65 6.66 5.50 -1.27
C ALA A 65 7.20 4.44 -0.30
N ASP A 66 6.43 4.10 0.72
CA ASP A 66 6.75 2.99 1.61
C ASP A 66 5.50 2.21 2.02
N LEU A 67 5.69 0.94 2.41
CA LEU A 67 4.64 0.08 2.95
C LEU A 67 5.05 -0.43 4.34
N HIS A 68 4.38 0.03 5.38
CA HIS A 68 4.51 -0.51 6.73
C HIS A 68 3.51 -1.65 6.94
N THR A 69 3.93 -2.68 7.69
CA THR A 69 3.07 -3.81 8.01
C THR A 69 3.17 -4.14 9.50
N ASN A 70 2.05 -4.57 10.09
CA ASN A 70 2.02 -5.09 11.45
C ASN A 70 1.26 -6.41 11.48
N ILE A 71 1.84 -7.42 12.14
CA ILE A 71 1.30 -8.79 12.16
C ILE A 71 0.45 -8.96 13.42
N PHE A 72 -0.78 -9.45 13.24
CA PHE A 72 -1.68 -9.86 14.32
C PHE A 72 -1.99 -11.35 14.18
N ASP A 73 -2.70 -11.91 15.16
CA ASP A 73 -3.10 -13.32 15.12
C ASP A 73 -4.19 -13.59 14.07
N GLU A 74 -4.98 -12.57 13.72
CA GLU A 74 -6.08 -12.66 12.77
C GLU A 74 -5.77 -12.08 11.38
N GLY A 75 -4.58 -11.52 11.17
CA GLY A 75 -4.24 -10.88 9.90
C GLY A 75 -3.04 -9.95 9.94
N VAL A 76 -2.92 -9.12 8.91
CA VAL A 76 -1.84 -8.13 8.75
C VAL A 76 -2.43 -6.77 8.42
N ASP A 77 -2.05 -5.76 9.22
CA ASP A 77 -2.28 -4.35 8.89
C ASP A 77 -1.30 -3.92 7.81
N LEU A 78 -1.80 -3.15 6.84
CA LEU A 78 -1.04 -2.59 5.73
C LEU A 78 -1.21 -1.08 5.76
N VAL A 79 -0.10 -0.33 5.78
CA VAL A 79 -0.10 1.13 5.76
C VAL A 79 0.84 1.59 4.66
N ALA A 80 0.32 2.25 3.63
CA ALA A 80 1.11 2.83 2.57
C ALA A 80 1.22 4.34 2.76
N ASP A 81 2.44 4.86 2.72
CA ASP A 81 2.76 6.28 2.71
C ASP A 81 3.31 6.64 1.33
N VAL A 82 2.74 7.66 0.67
CA VAL A 82 3.16 8.11 -0.66
C VAL A 82 3.33 9.62 -0.67
N GLU A 83 4.46 10.08 -1.19
CA GLU A 83 4.79 11.48 -1.39
C GLU A 83 5.08 11.75 -2.86
N GLY A 84 4.54 12.85 -3.37
CA GLY A 84 4.69 13.29 -4.75
C GLY A 84 4.93 14.80 -4.84
N PRO A 85 5.29 15.29 -6.03
CA PRO A 85 5.42 16.72 -6.28
C PRO A 85 4.06 17.42 -6.09
N SER A 86 4.10 18.73 -5.91
CA SER A 86 2.88 19.55 -5.82
C SER A 86 1.93 19.30 -7.00
N GLY A 87 0.66 19.04 -6.70
CA GLY A 87 -0.39 18.74 -7.67
C GLY A 87 -0.49 17.28 -8.10
N ALA A 88 0.34 16.38 -7.56
CA ALA A 88 0.24 14.95 -7.84
C ALA A 88 -0.91 14.28 -7.08
N GLY A 89 -1.68 13.44 -7.77
CA GLY A 89 -2.74 12.59 -7.25
C GLY A 89 -2.20 11.38 -6.51
N VAL A 90 -1.62 11.61 -5.33
CA VAL A 90 -0.99 10.57 -4.50
C VAL A 90 -2.00 9.69 -3.76
N ASP A 91 -3.25 10.12 -3.59
CA ASP A 91 -4.33 9.37 -2.92
C ASP A 91 -4.60 8.02 -3.59
N ALA A 92 -4.83 8.06 -4.91
CA ALA A 92 -5.08 6.88 -5.71
C ALA A 92 -3.87 5.93 -5.71
N LYS A 93 -2.65 6.49 -5.68
CA LYS A 93 -1.40 5.73 -5.62
C LYS A 93 -1.26 4.99 -4.28
N ALA A 94 -1.55 5.65 -3.16
CA ALA A 94 -1.52 5.05 -1.83
C ALA A 94 -2.57 3.93 -1.67
N LEU A 95 -3.81 4.14 -2.12
CA LEU A 95 -4.87 3.12 -2.11
C LEU A 95 -4.49 1.90 -2.96
N THR A 96 -3.89 2.14 -4.13
CA THR A 96 -3.43 1.08 -5.03
C THR A 96 -2.30 0.28 -4.40
N ALA A 97 -1.36 0.92 -3.72
CA ALA A 97 -0.28 0.26 -2.99
C ALA A 97 -0.81 -0.75 -1.95
N VAL A 98 -1.76 -0.32 -1.10
CA VAL A 98 -2.39 -1.18 -0.10
C VAL A 98 -3.14 -2.34 -0.75
N ALA A 99 -3.92 -2.06 -1.80
CA ALA A 99 -4.70 -3.08 -2.51
C ALA A 99 -3.80 -4.17 -3.12
N VAL A 100 -2.73 -3.76 -3.81
CA VAL A 100 -1.81 -4.70 -4.46
C VAL A 100 -0.95 -5.45 -3.44
N ALA A 101 -0.54 -4.81 -2.34
CA ALA A 101 0.11 -5.51 -1.22
C ALA A 101 -0.79 -6.64 -0.66
N ALA A 102 -2.06 -6.34 -0.42
CA ALA A 102 -3.02 -7.31 0.08
C ALA A 102 -3.26 -8.45 -0.93
N LEU A 103 -3.38 -8.14 -2.23
CA LEU A 103 -3.51 -9.14 -3.28
C LEU A 103 -2.26 -10.03 -3.40
N SER A 104 -1.07 -9.45 -3.25
CA SER A 104 0.20 -10.20 -3.23
C SER A 104 0.25 -11.17 -2.06
N LEU A 105 -0.12 -10.74 -0.85
CA LEU A 105 -0.22 -11.62 0.31
C LEU A 105 -1.26 -12.71 0.10
N HIS A 106 -2.42 -12.38 -0.45
CA HIS A 106 -3.43 -13.38 -0.79
C HIS A 106 -2.86 -14.43 -1.76
N ASP A 107 -2.19 -14.02 -2.83
CA ASP A 107 -1.65 -14.94 -3.84
C ASP A 107 -0.62 -15.91 -3.25
N LEU A 108 0.28 -15.40 -2.40
CA LEU A 108 1.31 -16.20 -1.73
C LEU A 108 0.76 -17.14 -0.66
N LEU A 109 -0.32 -16.74 0.03
CA LEU A 109 -0.82 -17.45 1.20
C LEU A 109 -2.05 -18.33 0.93
N LYS A 110 -2.68 -18.23 -0.24
CA LYS A 110 -3.91 -19.00 -0.57
C LYS A 110 -3.77 -20.51 -0.38
N THR A 111 -2.60 -21.08 -0.60
CA THR A 111 -2.33 -22.51 -0.40
C THR A 111 -2.33 -22.93 1.07
N HIS A 112 -1.99 -22.00 1.96
CA HIS A 112 -1.98 -22.16 3.41
C HIS A 112 -3.33 -21.81 4.07
N ALA A 113 -4.33 -21.42 3.26
CA ALA A 113 -5.69 -21.10 3.68
C ALA A 113 -6.72 -22.18 3.26
N THR A 114 -6.27 -23.43 3.16
CA THR A 114 -7.10 -24.58 2.74
C THR A 114 -8.04 -25.10 3.83
N SER A 115 -7.73 -24.83 5.10
CA SER A 115 -8.61 -25.09 6.24
C SER A 115 -8.78 -23.82 7.09
N GLY A 116 -10.02 -23.55 7.51
CA GLY A 116 -10.37 -22.36 8.28
C GLY A 116 -11.15 -21.31 7.47
N PRO A 117 -11.29 -20.08 8.02
CA PRO A 117 -12.02 -19.01 7.34
C PRO A 117 -11.27 -18.54 6.08
N PRO A 118 -12.00 -18.07 5.05
CA PRO A 118 -11.39 -17.57 3.82
C PRO A 118 -10.57 -16.31 4.09
N ILE A 119 -9.51 -16.12 3.29
CA ILE A 119 -8.76 -14.86 3.27
C ILE A 119 -9.72 -13.73 2.88
N ARG A 120 -9.69 -12.62 3.62
CA ARG A 120 -10.49 -11.43 3.30
C ARG A 120 -9.63 -10.19 3.29
N ILE A 121 -9.70 -9.43 2.20
CA ILE A 121 -9.10 -8.11 2.09
C ILE A 121 -10.18 -7.08 2.37
N GLY A 122 -9.91 -6.10 3.23
CA GLY A 122 -10.90 -5.10 3.56
C GLY A 122 -10.33 -3.86 4.23
N GLY A 123 -11.21 -2.90 4.48
CA GLY A 123 -10.86 -1.66 5.18
C GLY A 123 -9.91 -0.75 4.40
N ILE A 124 -9.77 -0.92 3.08
CA ILE A 124 -8.90 -0.06 2.26
C ILE A 124 -9.50 1.34 2.22
N ARG A 125 -8.76 2.31 2.76
CA ARG A 125 -9.19 3.72 2.86
C ARG A 125 -7.99 4.64 3.03
N LEU A 126 -8.17 5.91 2.72
CA LEU A 126 -7.22 6.95 3.13
C LEU A 126 -7.27 7.11 4.65
N SER A 127 -6.13 7.36 5.27
CA SER A 127 -6.03 7.77 6.67
C SER A 127 -5.24 9.08 6.73
N GLY A 128 -5.93 10.16 7.05
CA GLY A 128 -5.35 11.46 7.38
C GLY A 128 -5.59 11.76 8.85
#